data_AF-A0A4Q4XIZ4-F1
#
_entry.id   AF-A0A4Q4XIZ4-F1
#
_cell.length_a   1.000
_cell.length_b   1.000
_cell.length_c   1.000
_cell.angle_alpha   90.00
_cell.angle_beta   90.00
_cell.angle_gamma   90.00
#
_symmetry.space_group_name_H-M   'P 1'
#
loop_
_entity.id
_entity.type
_entity.pdbx_description
1 polymer ?
#
loop_
_entity_poly.entity_id
_entity_poly.type
_entity_poly.pdbx_seq_one_letter_code
_entity_poly.pdbx_strand_id
1 'polypeptide(L)'
;MFDHCLYFNTTALARKLDRVWADAFAPFDLTPPQGFMLRAIVDRPGMLQSELSEAMSVTRPTATRALDGLESKGLIERRKTEADGRETAIFPTREAVKIGAALNEASGAVTARLKRVLGSTEFTDTVTKIRGETAMPILNVKVSAQRSAEMTQKIAGTLLELTSRILGKDPKVTAIAIDYVDPEDWIVGGQTLAAQGKNSVYFDIKVTDETNTKAEKAQYIADAFKAFAELLGNLHEESYIYVQDVRAAAYGYGGKTQEYRYQHA
;
A
#
# COMPACT_ATOMS: atom_id res chain seq x y z
N MET A 1 31.60 4.40 12.79
CA MET A 1 31.57 3.01 13.32
C MET A 1 30.21 2.35 13.10
N PHE A 2 29.08 3.06 13.19
CA PHE A 2 27.73 2.50 12.95
C PHE A 2 26.98 3.20 11.81
N ASP A 3 27.71 3.76 10.85
CA ASP A 3 27.17 4.69 9.84
C ASP A 3 26.14 4.02 8.89
N HIS A 4 26.15 2.68 8.81
CA HIS A 4 25.18 1.88 8.06
C HIS A 4 24.26 1.00 8.93
N CYS A 5 24.32 1.11 10.27
CA CYS A 5 23.45 0.32 11.14
C CYS A 5 22.06 0.97 11.23
N LEU A 6 21.03 0.26 10.76
CA LEU A 6 19.67 0.80 10.75
C LEU A 6 19.18 1.15 12.18
N TYR A 7 19.40 0.28 13.17
CA TYR A 7 18.97 0.51 14.57
C TYR A 7 19.51 1.82 15.17
N PHE A 8 20.81 2.07 15.02
CA PHE A 8 21.43 3.29 15.55
C PHE A 8 20.95 4.55 14.81
N ASN A 9 20.86 4.47 13.48
CA ASN A 9 20.46 5.60 12.66
C ASN A 9 18.97 5.92 12.79
N THR A 10 18.09 4.93 12.93
CA THR A 10 16.65 5.15 13.14
C THR A 10 16.40 5.80 14.50
N THR A 11 17.11 5.40 15.55
CA THR A 11 16.98 6.04 16.87
C THR A 11 17.45 7.50 16.86
N ALA A 12 18.56 7.79 16.16
CA ALA A 12 19.04 9.16 16.00
C ALA A 12 18.09 10.01 15.13
N LEU A 13 17.56 9.43 14.05
CA LEU A 13 16.58 10.05 13.17
C LEU A 13 15.28 10.34 13.92
N ALA A 14 14.77 9.41 14.72
CA ALA A 14 13.56 9.58 15.54
C ALA A 14 13.67 10.82 16.43
N ARG A 15 14.76 10.98 17.19
CA ARG A 15 14.99 12.17 18.02
C ARG A 15 15.08 13.48 17.24
N LYS A 16 15.52 13.44 15.98
CA LYS A 16 15.58 14.61 15.10
C LYS A 16 14.19 14.94 14.56
N LEU A 17 13.45 13.94 14.13
CA LEU A 17 12.06 14.08 13.69
C LEU A 17 11.18 14.58 14.84
N ASP A 18 11.33 14.05 16.05
CA ASP A 18 10.58 14.49 17.24
C ASP A 18 10.72 16.00 17.47
N ARG A 19 11.94 16.55 17.31
CA ARG A 19 12.17 18.01 17.42
C ARG A 19 11.46 18.78 16.32
N VAL A 20 11.57 18.32 15.07
CA VAL A 20 10.90 18.96 13.92
C VAL A 20 9.38 18.98 14.10
N TRP A 21 8.81 17.87 14.59
CA TRP A 21 7.38 17.76 14.83
C TRP A 21 6.93 18.53 16.08
N ALA A 22 7.77 18.59 17.12
CA ALA A 22 7.49 19.39 18.31
C ALA A 22 7.41 20.87 17.94
N ASP A 23 8.36 21.38 17.15
CA ASP A 23 8.35 22.77 16.66
C ASP A 23 7.10 23.05 15.81
N ALA A 24 6.70 22.10 14.96
CA ALA A 24 5.54 22.26 14.08
C ALA A 24 4.20 22.28 14.82
N PHE A 25 4.10 21.55 15.94
CA PHE A 25 2.87 21.47 16.74
C PHE A 25 2.86 22.39 17.96
N ALA A 26 3.98 23.04 18.30
CA ALA A 26 4.07 24.02 19.36
C ALA A 26 3.03 25.15 19.28
N PRO A 27 2.68 25.71 18.09
CA PRO A 27 1.65 26.75 17.99
C PRO A 27 0.24 26.32 18.43
N PHE A 28 -0.01 25.01 18.47
CA PHE A 28 -1.29 24.42 18.91
C PHE A 28 -1.24 23.96 20.36
N ASP A 29 -0.11 24.18 21.06
CA ASP A 29 0.17 23.62 22.39
C ASP A 29 0.03 22.09 22.40
N LEU A 30 0.53 21.41 21.34
CA LEU A 30 0.46 19.96 21.20
C LEU A 30 1.85 19.34 21.11
N THR A 31 2.05 18.23 21.83
CA THR A 31 3.20 17.35 21.60
C THR A 31 3.04 16.57 20.29
N PRO A 32 4.11 16.01 19.68
CA PRO A 32 4.00 15.20 18.47
C PRO A 32 2.95 14.08 18.56
N PRO A 33 2.93 13.22 19.61
CA PRO A 33 1.92 12.18 19.72
C PRO A 33 0.49 12.74 19.81
N GLN A 34 0.28 13.85 20.55
CA GLN A 34 -1.03 14.50 20.65
C GLN A 34 -1.48 15.10 19.33
N GLY A 35 -0.59 15.78 18.59
CA GLY A 35 -0.91 16.38 17.31
C GLY A 35 -1.30 15.33 16.27
N PHE A 36 -0.56 14.24 16.17
CA PHE A 36 -0.92 13.13 15.26
C PHE A 36 -2.21 12.42 15.69
N MET A 37 -2.38 12.17 16.99
CA MET A 37 -3.60 11.56 17.53
C MET A 37 -4.83 12.42 17.23
N LEU A 38 -4.75 13.74 17.45
CA LEU A 38 -5.87 14.65 17.19
C LEU A 38 -6.22 14.72 15.71
N ARG A 39 -5.23 14.71 14.82
CA ARG A 39 -5.47 14.66 13.38
C ARG A 39 -6.22 13.39 12.97
N ALA A 40 -5.83 12.23 13.49
CA ALA A 40 -6.53 10.98 13.24
C ALA A 40 -7.99 11.02 13.72
N ILE A 41 -8.23 11.57 14.92
CA ILE A 41 -9.57 11.70 15.51
C ILE A 41 -10.45 12.69 14.73
N VAL A 42 -9.88 13.80 14.24
CA VAL A 42 -10.61 14.79 13.43
C VAL A 42 -10.97 14.21 12.06
N ASP A 43 -10.07 13.44 11.45
CA ASP A 43 -10.30 12.77 10.16
C ASP A 43 -11.36 11.66 10.26
N ARG A 44 -11.28 10.84 11.31
CA ARG A 44 -12.23 9.75 11.58
C ARG A 44 -12.83 9.85 13.00
N PRO A 45 -13.85 10.70 13.19
CA PRO A 45 -14.56 10.80 14.47
C PRO A 45 -15.23 9.48 14.88
N GLY A 46 -15.11 9.13 16.17
CA GLY A 46 -15.77 7.95 16.75
C GLY A 46 -14.91 6.68 16.75
N MET A 47 -13.65 6.74 16.32
CA MET A 47 -12.71 5.61 16.45
C MET A 47 -12.58 5.16 17.91
N LEU A 48 -12.45 3.86 18.10
CA LEU A 48 -12.19 3.24 19.39
C LEU A 48 -10.75 3.50 19.81
N GLN A 49 -10.50 3.61 21.12
CA GLN A 49 -9.14 3.79 21.63
C GLN A 49 -8.18 2.65 21.21
N SER A 50 -8.69 1.43 21.10
CA SER A 50 -7.96 0.25 20.59
C SER A 50 -7.53 0.47 19.13
N GLU A 51 -8.45 0.88 18.27
CA GLU A 51 -8.19 1.21 16.87
C GLU A 51 -7.16 2.35 16.72
N LEU A 52 -7.25 3.39 17.56
CA LEU A 52 -6.28 4.49 17.57
C LEU A 52 -4.88 4.02 17.98
N SER A 53 -4.79 3.10 18.95
CA SER A 53 -3.50 2.55 19.38
C SER A 53 -2.83 1.75 18.25
N GLU A 54 -3.62 0.94 17.55
CA GLU A 54 -3.18 0.14 16.41
C GLU A 54 -2.78 1.02 15.22
N ALA A 55 -3.63 1.95 14.80
CA ALA A 55 -3.37 2.87 13.69
C ALA A 55 -2.09 3.71 13.91
N MET A 56 -1.83 4.11 15.16
CA MET A 56 -0.63 4.84 15.53
C MET A 56 0.59 3.95 15.76
N SER A 57 0.44 2.61 15.71
CA SER A 57 1.48 1.63 16.05
C SER A 57 2.12 1.89 17.42
N VAL A 58 1.31 2.29 18.42
CA VAL A 58 1.75 2.57 19.79
C VAL A 58 1.07 1.65 20.79
N THR A 59 1.70 1.48 21.95
CA THR A 59 1.10 0.71 23.04
C THR A 59 -0.14 1.42 23.61
N ARG A 60 -1.11 0.65 24.10
CA ARG A 60 -2.34 1.19 24.73
C ARG A 60 -2.06 2.24 25.82
N PRO A 61 -1.08 2.06 26.74
CA PRO A 61 -0.75 3.10 27.72
C PRO A 61 -0.21 4.40 27.11
N THR A 62 0.47 4.31 25.97
CA THR A 62 0.97 5.50 25.26
C THR A 62 -0.17 6.25 24.59
N ALA A 63 -1.10 5.54 23.94
CA ALA A 63 -2.31 6.12 23.41
C ALA A 63 -3.16 6.77 24.52
N THR A 64 -3.37 6.10 25.66
CA THR A 64 -4.10 6.66 26.81
C THR A 64 -3.53 8.00 27.23
N ARG A 65 -2.20 8.10 27.43
CA ARG A 65 -1.56 9.36 27.86
C ARG A 65 -1.74 10.49 26.84
N ALA A 66 -1.67 10.19 25.55
CA ALA A 66 -1.92 11.18 24.51
C ALA A 66 -3.37 11.67 24.54
N LEU A 67 -4.33 10.74 24.69
CA LEU A 67 -5.76 11.04 24.80
C LEU A 67 -6.08 11.83 26.07
N ASP A 68 -5.52 11.48 27.22
CA ASP A 68 -5.70 12.22 28.49
C ASP A 68 -5.25 13.68 28.32
N GLY A 69 -4.12 13.88 27.65
CA GLY A 69 -3.61 15.22 27.36
C GLY A 69 -4.49 16.02 26.38
N LEU A 70 -5.10 15.36 25.38
CA LEU A 70 -6.03 16.02 24.47
C LEU A 70 -7.37 16.36 25.13
N GLU A 71 -7.86 15.47 26.00
CA GLU A 71 -9.12 15.65 26.72
C GLU A 71 -9.01 16.78 27.76
N SER A 72 -7.91 16.84 28.50
CA SER A 72 -7.64 17.95 29.42
C SER A 72 -7.49 19.31 28.73
N LYS A 73 -7.09 19.33 27.45
CA LYS A 73 -7.08 20.52 26.60
C LYS A 73 -8.44 20.82 25.96
N GLY A 74 -9.48 20.03 26.23
CA GLY A 74 -10.83 20.22 25.69
C GLY A 74 -10.95 19.96 24.18
N LEU A 75 -10.02 19.18 23.61
CA LEU A 75 -9.96 18.91 22.18
C LEU A 75 -10.69 17.61 21.79
N ILE A 76 -10.93 16.71 22.73
CA ILE A 76 -11.64 15.46 22.49
C ILE A 76 -12.67 15.18 23.58
N GLU A 77 -13.61 14.30 23.26
CA GLU A 77 -14.57 13.70 24.18
C GLU A 77 -14.53 12.18 24.06
N ARG A 78 -14.57 11.47 25.19
CA ARG A 78 -14.74 10.01 25.21
C ARG A 78 -16.18 9.64 25.48
N ARG A 79 -16.72 8.73 24.67
CA ARG A 79 -18.08 8.20 24.82
C ARG A 79 -18.00 6.70 24.98
N LYS A 80 -18.74 6.16 25.95
CA LYS A 80 -18.85 4.70 26.11
C LYS A 80 -19.66 4.13 24.95
N THR A 81 -19.22 2.98 24.43
CA THR A 81 -19.98 2.23 23.42
C THR A 81 -21.13 1.47 24.08
N GLU A 82 -22.24 1.30 23.35
CA GLU A 82 -23.38 0.48 23.81
C GLU A 82 -23.05 -1.02 23.80
N ALA A 83 -22.15 -1.44 22.90
CA ALA A 83 -21.62 -2.80 22.85
C ALA A 83 -20.35 -2.89 23.72
N ASP A 84 -20.41 -3.76 24.72
CA ASP A 84 -19.35 -4.10 25.69
C ASP A 84 -18.64 -2.88 26.29
N GLY A 85 -19.19 -2.34 27.39
CA GLY A 85 -18.83 -1.06 28.03
C GLY A 85 -17.40 -0.90 28.58
N ARG A 86 -16.45 -1.69 28.06
CA ARG A 86 -15.00 -1.62 28.26
C ARG A 86 -14.29 -0.76 27.21
N GLU A 87 -14.88 -0.52 26.04
CA GLU A 87 -14.28 0.32 25.01
C GLU A 87 -14.90 1.73 24.96
N THR A 88 -14.08 2.71 24.56
CA THR A 88 -14.50 4.10 24.44
C THR A 88 -14.22 4.60 23.03
N ALA A 89 -15.26 5.18 22.44
CA ALA A 89 -15.18 5.87 21.17
C ALA A 89 -14.76 7.32 21.41
N ILE A 90 -13.83 7.81 20.60
CA ILE A 90 -13.21 9.12 20.75
C ILE A 90 -13.72 10.06 19.67
N PHE A 91 -14.23 11.22 20.10
CA PHE A 91 -14.77 12.23 19.20
C PHE A 91 -14.01 13.54 19.34
N PRO A 92 -13.78 14.30 18.25
CA PRO A 92 -13.22 15.65 18.34
C PRO A 92 -14.29 16.62 18.88
N THR A 93 -13.86 17.61 19.66
CA THR A 93 -14.73 18.74 20.01
C THR A 93 -14.81 19.75 18.86
N ARG A 94 -15.71 20.73 18.99
CA ARG A 94 -15.77 21.86 18.03
C ARG A 94 -14.45 22.61 17.93
N GLU A 95 -13.72 22.77 19.04
CA GLU A 95 -12.41 23.44 19.05
C GLU A 95 -11.36 22.64 18.29
N ALA A 96 -11.34 21.31 18.44
CA ALA A 96 -10.45 20.46 17.64
C ALA A 96 -10.73 20.55 16.14
N VAL A 97 -12.02 20.55 15.75
CA VAL A 97 -12.39 20.70 14.34
C VAL A 97 -11.94 22.06 13.78
N LYS A 98 -12.06 23.15 14.57
CA LYS A 98 -11.60 24.49 14.15
C LYS A 98 -10.10 24.53 13.86
N ILE A 99 -9.27 23.90 14.69
CA ILE A 99 -7.81 23.91 14.52
C ILE A 99 -7.31 22.86 13.52
N GLY A 100 -8.14 21.88 13.15
CA GLY A 100 -7.76 20.73 12.33
C GLY A 100 -7.13 21.10 10.98
N ALA A 101 -7.66 22.12 10.29
CA ALA A 101 -7.12 22.57 9.01
C ALA A 101 -5.69 23.12 9.13
N ALA A 102 -5.47 24.04 10.09
CA ALA A 102 -4.15 24.61 10.35
C ALA A 102 -3.15 23.57 10.86
N LEU A 103 -3.60 22.61 11.67
CA LEU A 103 -2.78 21.49 12.15
C LEU A 103 -2.35 20.57 10.99
N ASN A 104 -3.24 20.30 10.04
CA ASN A 104 -2.94 19.56 8.82
C ASN A 104 -1.96 20.31 7.91
N GLU A 105 -2.11 21.63 7.78
CA GLU A 105 -1.18 22.47 7.02
C GLU A 105 0.23 22.47 7.62
N ALA A 106 0.35 22.63 8.95
CA ALA A 106 1.62 22.55 9.66
C ALA A 106 2.32 21.20 9.41
N SER A 107 1.55 20.11 9.44
CA SER A 107 2.11 18.81 9.07
C SER A 107 2.48 18.69 7.61
N GLY A 108 1.66 19.23 6.70
CA GLY A 108 1.94 19.24 5.27
C GLY A 108 3.26 19.94 4.97
N ALA A 109 3.53 21.07 5.65
CA ALA A 109 4.76 21.82 5.52
C ALA A 109 6.01 21.02 5.97
N VAL A 110 5.91 20.32 7.11
CA VAL A 110 7.00 19.42 7.57
C VAL A 110 7.25 18.31 6.56
N THR A 111 6.20 17.62 6.12
CA THR A 111 6.33 16.53 5.14
C THR A 111 6.91 17.03 3.83
N ALA A 112 6.46 18.17 3.32
CA ALA A 112 6.99 18.78 2.10
C ALA A 112 8.48 19.14 2.24
N ARG A 113 8.90 19.66 3.41
CA ARG A 113 10.30 19.92 3.71
C ARG A 113 11.12 18.64 3.73
N LEU A 114 10.64 17.59 4.40
CA LEU A 114 11.33 16.30 4.46
C LEU A 114 11.48 15.69 3.06
N LYS A 115 10.41 15.70 2.26
CA LYS A 115 10.44 15.27 0.84
C LYS A 115 11.43 16.07 0.00
N ARG A 116 11.58 17.38 0.25
CA ARG A 116 12.58 18.20 -0.45
C ARG A 116 14.02 17.84 -0.08
N VAL A 117 14.28 17.51 1.19
CA VAL A 117 15.62 17.17 1.68
C VAL A 117 16.04 15.77 1.27
N LEU A 118 15.12 14.81 1.34
CA LEU A 118 15.39 13.40 1.09
C LEU A 118 15.21 13.00 -0.38
N GLY A 119 14.48 13.80 -1.15
CA GLY A 119 13.93 13.39 -2.44
C GLY A 119 12.52 12.82 -2.25
N SER A 120 11.58 13.25 -3.09
CA SER A 120 10.15 12.89 -2.91
C SER A 120 9.90 11.40 -3.16
N THR A 121 10.60 10.86 -4.15
CA THR A 121 10.64 9.43 -4.48
C THR A 121 11.26 8.65 -3.33
N GLU A 122 12.49 8.98 -2.92
CA GLU A 122 13.24 8.29 -1.89
C GLU A 122 12.52 8.31 -0.53
N PHE A 123 11.86 9.41 -0.20
CA PHE A 123 11.02 9.52 0.98
C PHE A 123 9.87 8.51 0.94
N THR A 124 9.15 8.48 -0.17
CA THR A 124 7.97 7.61 -0.35
C THR A 124 8.39 6.15 -0.30
N ASP A 125 9.40 5.78 -1.09
CA ASP A 125 10.02 4.47 -1.14
C ASP A 125 10.44 3.95 0.23
N THR A 126 11.17 4.78 0.98
CA THR A 126 11.73 4.39 2.27
C THR A 126 10.61 4.12 3.26
N VAL A 127 9.59 4.98 3.31
CA VAL A 127 8.44 4.79 4.21
C VAL A 127 7.66 3.54 3.84
N THR A 128 7.38 3.30 2.56
CA THR A 128 6.70 2.09 2.08
C THR A 128 7.47 0.83 2.45
N LYS A 129 8.78 0.79 2.20
CA LYS A 129 9.65 -0.35 2.52
C LYS A 129 9.72 -0.61 4.03
N ILE A 130 9.72 0.44 4.86
CA ILE A 130 9.71 0.31 6.32
C ILE A 130 8.34 -0.16 6.86
N ARG A 131 7.23 0.31 6.28
CA ARG A 131 5.87 -0.07 6.71
C ARG A 131 5.44 -1.46 6.23
N GLY A 132 6.09 -2.01 5.21
CA GLY A 132 5.74 -3.33 4.66
C GLY A 132 4.37 -3.36 3.94
N GLU A 133 3.82 -2.20 3.59
CA GLU A 133 2.51 -2.07 2.96
C GLU A 133 2.62 -2.23 1.44
N THR A 134 2.24 -3.40 0.91
CA THR A 134 2.28 -3.72 -0.51
C THR A 134 1.02 -3.27 -1.23
N ALA A 135 1.18 -2.35 -2.18
CA ALA A 135 0.08 -1.90 -3.03
C ALA A 135 -0.43 -3.00 -3.97
N MET A 136 -1.75 -3.10 -4.10
CA MET A 136 -2.45 -4.27 -4.63
C MET A 136 -2.73 -4.27 -6.14
N PRO A 137 -2.54 -5.41 -6.84
CA PRO A 137 -2.70 -5.51 -8.29
C PRO A 137 -4.04 -6.09 -8.78
N ILE A 138 -4.44 -5.70 -10.00
CA ILE A 138 -5.25 -6.51 -10.91
C ILE A 138 -4.35 -7.06 -12.02
N LEU A 139 -4.58 -8.32 -12.41
CA LEU A 139 -3.95 -8.99 -13.53
C LEU A 139 -4.97 -9.20 -14.66
N ASN A 140 -4.64 -8.77 -15.88
CA ASN A 140 -5.44 -9.10 -17.08
C ASN A 140 -4.63 -10.06 -17.94
N VAL A 141 -5.16 -11.26 -18.14
CA VAL A 141 -4.45 -12.38 -18.75
C VAL A 141 -5.17 -12.79 -20.02
N LYS A 142 -4.43 -12.95 -21.11
CA LYS A 142 -4.86 -13.58 -22.35
C LYS A 142 -3.99 -14.80 -22.59
N VAL A 143 -4.61 -15.95 -22.80
CA VAL A 143 -3.90 -17.20 -23.13
C VAL A 143 -4.43 -17.79 -24.43
N SER A 144 -3.53 -18.28 -25.29
CA SER A 144 -3.95 -19.03 -26.47
C SER A 144 -4.20 -20.50 -26.09
N ALA A 145 -5.42 -20.81 -25.70
CA ALA A 145 -5.79 -22.16 -25.27
C ALA A 145 -7.30 -22.35 -25.38
N GLN A 146 -7.74 -23.61 -25.44
CA GLN A 146 -9.16 -23.90 -25.23
C GLN A 146 -9.53 -23.73 -23.76
N ARG A 147 -10.65 -23.05 -23.51
CA ARG A 147 -11.13 -22.79 -22.15
C ARG A 147 -11.49 -24.09 -21.44
N SER A 148 -10.90 -24.30 -20.27
CA SER A 148 -11.33 -25.32 -19.31
C SER A 148 -11.32 -24.78 -17.88
N ALA A 149 -12.15 -25.36 -17.01
CA ALA A 149 -12.17 -25.00 -15.59
C ALA A 149 -10.82 -25.30 -14.92
N GLU A 150 -10.22 -26.43 -15.26
CA GLU A 150 -8.90 -26.85 -14.76
C GLU A 150 -7.80 -25.86 -15.18
N MET A 151 -7.75 -25.46 -16.45
CA MET A 151 -6.77 -24.49 -16.94
C MET A 151 -6.94 -23.14 -16.23
N THR A 152 -8.19 -22.68 -16.07
CA THR A 152 -8.49 -21.42 -15.38
C THR A 152 -7.98 -21.45 -13.93
N GLN A 153 -8.21 -22.55 -13.22
CA GLN A 153 -7.74 -22.71 -11.84
C GLN A 153 -6.21 -22.77 -11.75
N LYS A 154 -5.55 -23.48 -12.66
CA LYS A 154 -4.08 -23.56 -12.73
C LYS A 154 -3.45 -22.18 -12.98
N ILE A 155 -3.93 -21.45 -14.00
CA ILE A 155 -3.45 -20.10 -14.31
C ILE A 155 -3.62 -19.18 -13.10
N ALA A 156 -4.82 -19.15 -12.51
CA ALA A 156 -5.10 -18.29 -11.36
C ALA A 156 -4.21 -18.64 -10.16
N GLY A 157 -4.07 -19.93 -9.84
CA GLY A 157 -3.23 -20.40 -8.73
C GLY A 157 -1.76 -20.06 -8.91
N THR A 158 -1.21 -20.29 -10.10
CA THR A 158 0.17 -19.95 -10.45
C THR A 158 0.42 -18.45 -10.35
N LEU A 159 -0.44 -17.62 -10.95
CA LEU A 159 -0.27 -16.18 -10.90
C LEU A 159 -0.43 -15.63 -9.48
N LEU A 160 -1.36 -16.15 -8.69
CA LEU A 160 -1.56 -15.73 -7.31
C LEU A 160 -0.32 -16.05 -6.43
N GLU A 161 0.25 -17.25 -6.61
CA GLU A 161 1.48 -17.68 -5.94
C GLU A 161 2.66 -16.78 -6.30
N LEU A 162 2.94 -16.60 -7.60
CA LEU A 162 4.06 -15.78 -8.07
C LEU A 162 3.94 -14.34 -7.62
N THR A 163 2.73 -13.79 -7.71
CA THR A 163 2.45 -12.38 -7.36
C THR A 163 2.57 -12.14 -5.86
N SER A 164 2.21 -13.12 -5.04
CA SER A 164 2.40 -13.04 -3.59
C SER A 164 3.86 -13.23 -3.20
N ARG A 165 4.52 -14.31 -3.66
CA ARG A 165 5.89 -14.65 -3.28
C ARG A 165 6.92 -13.64 -3.78
N ILE A 166 6.82 -13.20 -5.03
CA ILE A 166 7.85 -12.38 -5.68
C ILE A 166 7.55 -10.89 -5.54
N LEU A 167 6.29 -10.49 -5.77
CA LEU A 167 5.91 -9.08 -5.73
C LEU A 167 5.34 -8.63 -4.37
N GLY A 168 5.19 -9.57 -3.42
CA GLY A 168 4.74 -9.30 -2.05
C GLY A 168 3.26 -8.95 -1.93
N LYS A 169 2.45 -9.21 -2.95
CA LYS A 169 1.07 -8.71 -3.02
C LYS A 169 0.13 -9.61 -2.22
N ASP A 170 -0.86 -9.00 -1.57
CA ASP A 170 -1.84 -9.76 -0.78
C ASP A 170 -2.75 -10.59 -1.69
N PRO A 171 -2.73 -11.93 -1.57
CA PRO A 171 -3.56 -12.81 -2.38
C PRO A 171 -5.06 -12.65 -2.11
N LYS A 172 -5.48 -12.19 -0.93
CA LYS A 172 -6.91 -12.02 -0.59
C LYS A 172 -7.61 -10.96 -1.43
N VAL A 173 -6.82 -10.08 -2.04
CA VAL A 173 -7.31 -8.88 -2.71
C VAL A 173 -6.63 -8.69 -4.08
N THR A 174 -5.96 -9.73 -4.58
CA THR A 174 -5.44 -9.79 -5.94
C THR A 174 -6.54 -10.29 -6.88
N ALA A 175 -6.89 -9.48 -7.88
CA ALA A 175 -7.90 -9.83 -8.87
C ALA A 175 -7.23 -10.33 -10.17
N ILE A 176 -7.76 -11.39 -10.77
CA ILE A 176 -7.26 -11.97 -12.03
C ILE A 176 -8.44 -12.12 -13.00
N ALA A 177 -8.35 -11.46 -14.15
CA ALA A 177 -9.27 -11.63 -15.28
C ALA A 177 -8.56 -12.44 -16.37
N ILE A 178 -9.21 -13.49 -16.90
CA ILE A 178 -8.61 -14.41 -17.87
C ILE A 178 -9.50 -14.48 -19.10
N ASP A 179 -8.94 -14.11 -20.25
CA ASP A 179 -9.50 -14.30 -21.58
C ASP A 179 -8.76 -15.44 -22.29
N TYR A 180 -9.54 -16.28 -22.98
CA TYR A 180 -9.01 -17.33 -23.85
C TYR A 180 -9.12 -16.86 -25.30
N VAL A 181 -8.01 -16.97 -26.03
CA VAL A 181 -7.93 -16.65 -27.45
C VAL A 181 -7.72 -17.95 -28.20
N ASP A 182 -8.44 -18.15 -29.30
CA ASP A 182 -8.19 -19.31 -30.15
C ASP A 182 -6.77 -19.20 -30.76
N PRO A 183 -5.94 -20.26 -30.75
CA PRO A 183 -4.63 -20.22 -31.41
C PRO A 183 -4.67 -19.84 -32.91
N GLU A 184 -5.83 -19.98 -33.58
CA GLU A 184 -6.04 -19.48 -34.95
C GLU A 184 -6.17 -17.95 -35.01
N ASP A 185 -6.59 -17.31 -33.92
CA ASP A 185 -6.82 -15.86 -33.83
C ASP A 185 -5.62 -15.09 -33.23
N TRP A 186 -4.54 -15.80 -32.89
CA TRP A 186 -3.32 -15.19 -32.38
C TRP A 186 -2.20 -15.32 -33.41
N ILE A 187 -1.73 -14.19 -33.95
CA ILE A 187 -0.75 -14.14 -35.03
C ILE A 187 0.60 -13.68 -34.48
N VAL A 188 1.67 -14.44 -34.74
CA VAL A 188 3.06 -14.06 -34.47
C VAL A 188 3.86 -14.20 -35.77
N GLY A 189 4.60 -13.16 -36.16
CA GLY A 189 5.42 -13.20 -37.38
C GLY A 189 4.62 -13.43 -38.68
N GLY A 190 3.33 -13.10 -38.70
CA GLY A 190 2.45 -13.28 -39.86
C GLY A 190 1.80 -14.67 -39.99
N GLN A 191 2.00 -15.57 -39.03
CA GLN A 191 1.35 -16.89 -38.99
C GLN A 191 0.56 -17.08 -37.70
N THR A 192 -0.54 -17.82 -37.75
CA THR A 192 -1.32 -18.16 -36.54
C THR A 192 -0.49 -19.06 -35.63
N LEU A 193 -0.75 -19.01 -34.31
CA LEU A 193 -0.10 -19.90 -33.35
C LEU A 193 -0.44 -21.37 -33.62
N ALA A 194 -1.67 -21.64 -34.07
CA ALA A 194 -2.09 -22.96 -34.53
C ALA A 194 -1.21 -23.49 -35.67
N ALA A 195 -0.98 -22.69 -36.72
CA ALA A 195 -0.12 -23.06 -37.85
C ALA A 195 1.34 -23.30 -37.44
N GLN A 196 1.79 -22.62 -36.39
CA GLN A 196 3.14 -22.78 -35.84
C GLN A 196 3.25 -23.94 -34.83
N GLY A 197 2.13 -24.53 -34.41
CA GLY A 197 2.10 -25.55 -33.35
C GLY A 197 2.56 -25.03 -31.98
N LYS A 198 2.35 -23.73 -31.72
CA LYS A 198 2.81 -23.03 -30.51
C LYS A 198 1.65 -22.43 -29.73
N ASN A 199 1.92 -22.03 -28.49
CA ASN A 199 1.00 -21.27 -27.64
C ASN A 199 1.63 -19.95 -27.20
N SER A 200 0.86 -19.02 -26.69
CA SER A 200 1.34 -17.74 -26.16
C SER A 200 0.49 -17.27 -24.99
N VAL A 201 1.06 -16.33 -24.24
CA VAL A 201 0.41 -15.59 -23.18
C VAL A 201 0.72 -14.11 -23.34
N TYR A 202 -0.27 -13.28 -23.03
CA TYR A 202 -0.09 -11.87 -22.72
C TYR A 202 -0.70 -11.64 -21.35
N PHE A 203 0.01 -11.04 -20.42
CA PHE A 203 -0.67 -10.45 -19.27
C PHE A 203 -0.02 -9.17 -18.79
N ASP A 204 -0.85 -8.27 -18.25
CA ASP A 204 -0.39 -7.11 -17.52
C ASP A 204 -0.78 -7.17 -16.05
N ILE A 205 0.10 -6.63 -15.21
CA ILE A 205 -0.13 -6.40 -13.79
C ILE A 205 0.16 -4.95 -13.46
N LYS A 206 -0.77 -4.30 -12.76
CA LYS A 206 -0.60 -2.93 -12.27
C LYS A 206 -0.10 -2.97 -10.83
N VAL A 207 1.12 -2.50 -10.61
CA VAL A 207 1.68 -2.31 -9.28
C VAL A 207 1.80 -0.81 -9.01
N THR A 208 1.64 -0.38 -7.76
CA THR A 208 1.95 1.01 -7.45
C THR A 208 3.44 1.25 -7.73
N ASP A 209 3.71 2.38 -8.36
CA ASP A 209 5.04 2.81 -8.72
C ASP A 209 6.01 2.71 -7.54
N GLU A 210 7.23 2.26 -7.85
CA GLU A 210 8.34 2.10 -6.90
C GLU A 210 8.12 1.10 -5.74
N THR A 211 6.98 0.38 -5.72
CA THR A 211 6.72 -0.68 -4.70
C THR A 211 7.44 -2.00 -4.96
N ASN A 212 8.02 -2.18 -6.14
CA ASN A 212 8.79 -3.36 -6.52
C ASN A 212 10.10 -2.96 -7.21
N THR A 213 11.18 -3.66 -6.88
CA THR A 213 12.51 -3.40 -7.45
C THR A 213 12.62 -3.88 -8.90
N LYS A 214 13.63 -3.39 -9.63
CA LYS A 214 13.94 -3.90 -10.98
C LYS A 214 14.23 -5.40 -10.98
N ALA A 215 14.89 -5.91 -9.94
CA ALA A 215 15.22 -7.32 -9.80
C ALA A 215 13.98 -8.17 -9.54
N GLU A 216 13.08 -7.73 -8.66
CA GLU A 216 11.79 -8.41 -8.41
C GLU A 216 10.93 -8.46 -9.67
N LYS A 217 10.85 -7.35 -10.42
CA LYS A 217 10.11 -7.29 -11.69
C LYS A 217 10.72 -8.22 -12.74
N ALA A 218 12.05 -8.24 -12.88
CA ALA A 218 12.74 -9.15 -13.78
C ALA A 218 12.54 -10.63 -13.40
N GLN A 219 12.64 -10.95 -12.11
CA GLN A 219 12.40 -12.30 -11.58
C GLN A 219 10.95 -12.73 -11.83
N TYR A 220 9.99 -11.85 -11.58
CA TYR A 220 8.57 -12.13 -11.81
C TYR A 220 8.28 -12.41 -13.29
N ILE A 221 8.82 -11.61 -14.21
CA ILE A 221 8.69 -11.83 -15.66
C ILE A 221 9.29 -13.19 -16.04
N ALA A 222 10.49 -13.50 -15.57
CA ALA A 222 11.16 -14.76 -15.89
C ALA A 222 10.40 -15.98 -15.35
N ASP A 223 9.99 -15.96 -14.08
CA ASP A 223 9.29 -17.07 -13.45
C ASP A 223 7.88 -17.28 -14.02
N ALA A 224 7.16 -16.19 -14.31
CA ALA A 224 5.87 -16.29 -14.96
C ALA A 224 6.00 -16.84 -16.39
N PHE A 225 6.99 -16.40 -17.18
CA PHE A 225 7.23 -16.95 -18.52
C PHE A 225 7.48 -18.45 -18.46
N LYS A 226 8.36 -18.88 -17.56
CA LYS A 226 8.67 -20.29 -17.34
C LYS A 226 7.44 -21.08 -16.92
N ALA A 227 6.66 -20.58 -15.97
CA ALA A 227 5.46 -21.26 -15.48
C ALA A 227 4.40 -21.40 -16.59
N PHE A 228 4.21 -20.38 -17.43
CA PHE A 228 3.32 -20.49 -18.59
C PHE A 228 3.85 -21.43 -19.67
N ALA A 229 5.16 -21.54 -19.83
CA ALA A 229 5.76 -22.53 -20.74
C ALA A 229 5.48 -23.96 -20.28
N GLU A 230 5.52 -24.22 -18.98
CA GLU A 230 5.14 -25.50 -18.37
C GLU A 230 3.63 -25.77 -18.45
N LEU A 231 2.80 -24.74 -18.26
CA LEU A 231 1.33 -24.88 -18.27
C LEU A 231 0.73 -25.07 -19.67
N LEU A 232 1.18 -24.29 -20.64
CA LEU A 232 0.61 -24.27 -21.99
C LEU A 232 1.35 -25.24 -22.94
N GLY A 233 2.64 -25.47 -22.71
CA GLY A 233 3.51 -26.21 -23.62
C GLY A 233 3.79 -25.43 -24.92
N ASN A 234 4.95 -25.68 -25.53
CA ASN A 234 5.36 -25.06 -26.80
C ASN A 234 5.16 -23.52 -26.84
N LEU A 235 5.49 -22.84 -25.75
CA LEU A 235 5.28 -21.40 -25.63
C LEU A 235 6.17 -20.63 -26.61
N HIS A 236 5.58 -19.66 -27.29
CA HIS A 236 6.27 -18.76 -28.21
C HIS A 236 7.15 -17.75 -27.43
N GLU A 237 8.31 -17.42 -27.97
CA GLU A 237 9.25 -16.44 -27.39
C GLU A 237 8.60 -15.06 -27.21
N GLU A 238 7.82 -14.63 -28.20
CA GLU A 238 6.97 -13.44 -28.23
C GLU A 238 5.68 -13.61 -27.38
N SER A 239 5.84 -14.13 -26.17
CA SER A 239 4.83 -14.08 -25.11
C SER A 239 5.19 -12.95 -24.13
N TYR A 240 4.19 -12.19 -23.72
CA TYR A 240 4.40 -10.89 -23.06
C TYR A 240 3.93 -10.91 -21.62
N ILE A 241 4.79 -10.43 -20.73
CA ILE A 241 4.49 -10.26 -19.31
C ILE A 241 4.84 -8.84 -18.95
N TYR A 242 3.83 -8.04 -18.65
CA TYR A 242 3.96 -6.60 -18.55
C TYR A 242 3.66 -6.09 -17.15
N VAL A 243 4.71 -5.69 -16.42
CA VAL A 243 4.57 -5.05 -15.11
C VAL A 243 4.49 -3.54 -15.29
N GLN A 244 3.34 -2.95 -14.94
CA GLN A 244 3.09 -1.52 -15.01
C GLN A 244 3.28 -0.86 -13.64
N ASP A 245 4.20 0.08 -13.56
CA ASP A 245 4.33 0.98 -12.43
C ASP A 245 3.31 2.12 -12.56
N VAL A 246 2.37 2.21 -11.62
CA VAL A 246 1.26 3.17 -11.67
C VAL A 246 1.28 4.10 -10.47
N ARG A 247 1.10 5.41 -10.69
CA ARG A 247 1.06 6.40 -9.61
C ARG A 247 -0.07 6.10 -8.62
N ALA A 248 0.24 6.15 -7.33
CA ALA A 248 -0.70 5.84 -6.24
C ALA A 248 -1.98 6.71 -6.25
N ALA A 249 -1.90 7.94 -6.74
CA ALA A 249 -3.03 8.86 -6.86
C ALA A 249 -3.99 8.50 -8.01
N ALA A 250 -3.52 7.74 -9.01
CA ALA A 250 -4.27 7.40 -10.22
C ALA A 250 -4.66 5.92 -10.29
N TYR A 251 -4.28 5.13 -9.29
CA TYR A 251 -4.57 3.72 -9.19
C TYR A 251 -5.37 3.45 -7.90
N GLY A 252 -6.33 2.53 -7.95
CA GLY A 252 -7.24 2.30 -6.83
C GLY A 252 -8.22 1.16 -7.10
N TYR A 253 -8.91 0.75 -6.05
CA TYR A 253 -9.94 -0.30 -6.09
C TYR A 253 -10.97 -0.04 -4.99
N GLY A 254 -12.18 -0.55 -5.19
CA GLY A 254 -13.29 -0.33 -4.25
C GLY A 254 -13.60 1.15 -4.03
N GLY A 255 -13.48 1.97 -5.09
CA GLY A 255 -13.77 3.41 -5.06
C GLY A 255 -12.74 4.30 -4.37
N LYS A 256 -11.59 3.76 -3.95
CA LYS A 256 -10.52 4.51 -3.24
C LYS A 256 -9.18 4.36 -3.95
N THR A 257 -8.46 5.46 -4.11
CA THR A 257 -7.09 5.45 -4.66
C THR A 257 -6.14 4.78 -3.67
N GLN A 258 -5.00 4.27 -4.16
CA GLN A 258 -3.95 3.72 -3.32
C GLN A 258 -3.37 4.83 -2.41
N GLU A 259 -3.26 6.06 -2.92
CA GLU A 259 -2.87 7.21 -2.10
C GLU A 259 -3.89 7.49 -0.98
N TYR A 260 -5.20 7.49 -1.28
CA TYR A 260 -6.24 7.67 -0.26
C TYR A 260 -6.15 6.57 0.80
N ARG A 261 -6.02 5.31 0.36
CA ARG A 261 -5.87 4.17 1.27
C ARG A 261 -4.65 4.32 2.15
N TYR A 262 -3.51 4.74 1.60
CA TYR A 262 -2.31 5.02 2.38
C TYR A 262 -2.52 6.15 3.40
N GLN A 263 -3.26 7.20 3.04
CA GLN A 263 -3.54 8.33 3.94
C GLN A 263 -4.52 7.97 5.06
N HIS A 264 -5.37 6.96 4.86
CA HIS A 264 -6.47 6.59 5.77
C HIS A 264 -6.38 5.14 6.29
N ALA A 265 -5.25 4.46 6.06
CA ALA A 265 -4.94 3.14 6.61
C ALA A 265 -4.62 3.28 8.10
#